data_AF-A0A7Z1SER9-F1
#
_entry.id   AF-A0A7Z1SER9-F1
#
_cell.length_a   1.000
_cell.length_b   1.000
_cell.length_c   1.000
_cell.angle_alpha   90.00
_cell.angle_beta   90.00
_cell.angle_gamma   90.00
#
_symmetry.space_group_name_H-M   'P 1'
#
loop_
_entity.id
_entity.type
_entity.pdbx_description
1 polymer ?
#
loop_
_entity_poly.entity_id
_entity_poly.type
_entity_poly.pdbx_seq_one_letter_code
_entity_poly.pdbx_strand_id
1 'polypeptide(L)' 'VQATTHYQDYELIGKLASELGTAMKGLDINQISLEERMQERGW' A
#
# COMPACT_ATOMS: atom_id res chain seq x y z
N VAL A 1 14.84 4.05 -3.94
CA VAL A 1 13.81 4.08 -2.88
C VAL A 1 14.45 3.62 -1.59
N GLN A 2 14.44 4.42 -0.51
CA GLN A 2 15.21 4.10 0.72
C GLN A 2 14.56 2.99 1.57
N ALA A 3 13.24 3.01 1.72
CA ALA A 3 12.50 2.00 2.48
C ALA A 3 12.67 0.56 1.92
N THR A 4 12.72 0.40 0.60
CA THR A 4 12.94 -0.92 -0.02
C THR A 4 14.39 -1.39 0.08
N THR A 5 15.36 -0.47 0.09
CA THR A 5 16.78 -0.80 0.24
C THR A 5 17.12 -1.20 1.68
N HIS A 6 16.47 -0.57 2.66
CA HIS A 6 16.72 -0.77 4.09
C HIS A 6 15.55 -1.45 4.81
N TYR A 7 14.98 -2.50 4.21
CA TYR A 7 13.76 -3.15 4.70
C TYR A 7 13.88 -3.78 6.11
N GLN A 8 15.09 -3.95 6.65
CA GLN A 8 15.35 -4.48 7.99
C GLN A 8 15.66 -3.40 9.04
N ASP A 9 15.84 -2.15 8.62
CA ASP A 9 16.13 -1.04 9.53
C ASP A 9 14.83 -0.35 9.95
N TYR A 10 14.23 -0.87 11.02
CA TYR A 10 12.93 -0.40 11.51
C TYR A 10 12.98 1.05 12.04
N GLU A 11 14.13 1.49 12.57
CA GLU A 11 14.28 2.86 13.06
C GLU A 11 14.29 3.85 11.89
N LEU A 12 15.03 3.53 10.83
CA LEU A 12 15.06 4.31 9.60
C LEU A 12 13.70 4.34 8.91
N ILE A 13 13.02 3.19 8.80
CA ILE A 13 11.68 3.10 8.22
C ILE A 13 10.68 3.96 9.01
N GLY A 14 10.74 3.93 10.36
CA GLY A 14 9.86 4.74 11.21
C GLY A 14 10.07 6.25 11.01
N LYS A 15 11.32 6.70 10.89
CA LYS A 15 11.65 8.10 10.60
C LYS A 15 11.12 8.52 9.22
N LEU A 16 11.39 7.72 8.19
CA LEU A 16 10.91 7.97 6.83
C LEU A 16 9.37 7.99 6.75
N ALA A 17 8.69 7.09 7.49
CA ALA A 17 7.23 7.03 7.55
C ALA A 17 6.60 8.23 8.27
N SER A 18 7.32 8.84 9.20
CA SER A 18 6.83 10.00 9.96
C SER A 18 6.83 11.30 9.15
N GLU A 19 7.68 11.39 8.13
CA GLU A 19 7.74 12.53 7.20
C GLU A 19 6.81 12.36 5.99
N LEU A 20 6.21 11.18 5.82
CA LEU A 20 5.25 10.92 4.76
C LEU A 20 3.89 11.52 5.13
N GLY A 21 3.31 12.30 4.20
CA GLY A 21 1.97 12.86 4.35
C GLY A 21 0.88 11.77 4.39
N THR A 22 -0.39 12.19 4.32
CA THR A 22 -1.51 11.26 4.35
C THR A 22 -1.47 10.30 3.16
N ALA A 23 -1.51 9.00 3.47
CA ALA A 23 -1.65 7.97 2.44
C ALA A 23 -2.95 8.17 1.64
N MET A 24 -2.89 7.81 0.36
CA MET A 24 -4.07 7.77 -0.50
C MET A 24 -5.09 6.78 0.08
N LYS A 25 -6.37 7.17 0.08
CA LYS A 25 -7.46 6.30 0.54
C LYS A 25 -7.53 5.06 -0.37
N GLY A 26 -7.53 3.88 0.23
CA GLY A 26 -7.76 2.63 -0.49
C GLY A 26 -9.17 2.58 -1.09
N LEU A 27 -9.31 1.84 -2.19
CA LEU A 27 -10.61 1.54 -2.79
C LEU A 27 -11.21 0.33 -2.08
N ASP A 28 -12.49 0.42 -1.70
CA ASP A 28 -13.24 -0.75 -1.21
C ASP A 28 -13.54 -1.66 -2.39
N ILE A 29 -13.17 -2.94 -2.29
CA ILE A 29 -13.41 -3.94 -3.33
C ILE A 29 -14.89 -3.96 -3.73
N ASN A 30 -15.82 -3.77 -2.78
CA ASN A 30 -17.26 -3.76 -3.08
C ASN A 30 -17.69 -2.61 -3.99
N GLN A 31 -16.92 -1.52 -4.01
CA GLN A 31 -17.21 -0.31 -4.80
C GLN A 31 -16.58 -0.36 -6.21
N ILE A 32 -15.63 -1.27 -6.45
CA ILE A 32 -14.95 -1.44 -7.74
C ILE A 32 -15.83 -2.30 -8.67
N SER A 33 -15.92 -1.95 -9.95
CA SER A 33 -16.65 -2.77 -10.94
C SER A 33 -15.97 -4.13 -11.15
N LEU A 34 -16.68 -5.12 -11.70
CA LEU A 34 -16.12 -6.47 -11.88
C LEU A 34 -14.94 -6.46 -12.87
N GLU A 35 -15.00 -5.57 -13.85
CA GLU A 35 -14.02 -5.40 -14.91
C GLU A 35 -12.72 -4.76 -14.43
N GLU A 36 -12.79 -3.95 -13.37
CA GLU A 36 -11.64 -3.29 -12.74
C GLU A 36 -11.01 -4.15 -11.63
N ARG A 37 -11.69 -5.20 -11.18
CA ARG A 37 -11.15 -6.15 -10.20
C ARG A 37 -10.21 -7.12 -10.91
N MET A 38 -8.93 -7.10 -10.52
CA MET A 38 -7.95 -8.11 -10.97
C MET A 38 -8.24 -9.53 -10.44
N GLN A 39 -9.18 -9.66 -9.50
CA GLN A 39 -9.59 -10.93 -8.92
C GLN A 39 -10.88 -11.39 -9.60
N GLU A 40 -10.78 -12.40 -10.45
CA GLU A 40 -11.97 -13.14 -10.90
C GLU A 40 -12.51 -13.96 -9.73
N ARG A 41 -13.84 -14.02 -9.58
CA ARG A 41 -14.48 -14.87 -8.57
C ARG A 41 -14.35 -16.34 -8.99
N GLY A 42 -13.17 -16.91 -8.78
CA GLY A 42 -12.86 -18.33 -8.94
C GLY A 42 -12.54 -18.92 -7.56
N TRP A 43 -13.30 -19.95 -7.21
CA TRP A 43 -13.06 -20.87 -6.11
C TRP A 43 -11.88 -21.77 -6.45
#